data_AF-A0A933Z5G4-F1
#
_entry.id   AF-A0A933Z5G4-F1
#
_cell.length_a   1.000
_cell.length_b   1.000
_cell.length_c   1.000
_cell.angle_alpha   90.00
_cell.angle_beta   90.00
_cell.angle_gamma   90.00
#
_symmetry.space_group_name_H-M   'P 1'
#
loop_
_entity.id
_entity.type
_entity.pdbx_description
1 polymer ?
#
loop_
_entity_poly.entity_id
_entity_poly.type
_entity_poly.pdbx_seq_one_letter_code
_entity_poly.pdbx_strand_id
1 'polypeptide(L)'
;MLKHRGFEEVYSLAGGIMAWDGLTAPGTATQGLGLVSGKEDKARLLVIALGLEAGLGQFYRQAGERSGSQRARDLCQRLAMVEQRHCDQVYGLYLWERPDGPGQEELVAQSHDLVMEGGEKVEQALERLLPQGFGERALLEAAMGIEAQALDLYLRMSHKLAQDQARQALHDLAQEEKAHLKALGALMEQVSQEG
;
A
#
# COMPACT_ATOMS: atom_id res chain seq x y z
N MET A 1 19.25 8.80 -23.81
CA MET A 1 19.62 9.43 -22.53
C MET A 1 18.82 10.72 -22.33
N LEU A 2 18.28 10.95 -21.13
CA LEU A 2 17.39 12.09 -20.81
C LEU A 2 18.04 13.46 -21.01
N LYS A 3 19.37 13.58 -20.88
CA LYS A 3 20.13 14.79 -21.21
C LYS A 3 19.98 15.27 -22.65
N HIS A 4 19.57 14.41 -23.59
CA HIS A 4 19.43 14.78 -25.01
C HIS A 4 17.98 15.16 -25.37
N ARG A 5 17.11 15.30 -24.36
CA ARG A 5 15.71 15.70 -24.50
C ARG A 5 15.37 16.98 -23.72
N GLY A 6 16.37 17.80 -23.37
CA GLY A 6 16.16 19.12 -22.77
C GLY A 6 16.02 19.16 -21.24
N PHE A 7 16.37 18.09 -20.54
CA PHE A 7 16.43 18.12 -19.06
C PHE A 7 17.78 18.69 -18.61
N GLU A 8 17.74 19.85 -17.94
CA GLU A 8 18.94 20.60 -17.49
C GLU A 8 19.65 19.93 -16.31
N GLU A 9 18.89 19.34 -15.37
CA GLU A 9 19.44 18.55 -14.27
C GLU A 9 18.97 17.10 -14.37
N VAL A 10 19.94 16.19 -14.49
CA VAL A 10 19.72 14.73 -14.49
C VAL A 10 20.56 14.14 -13.36
N TYR A 11 19.89 13.81 -12.26
CA TYR A 11 20.48 13.06 -11.16
C TYR A 11 20.47 11.58 -11.52
N SER A 12 21.64 10.96 -11.59
CA SER A 12 21.78 9.51 -11.75
C SER A 12 22.04 8.91 -10.37
N LEU A 13 21.11 8.15 -9.84
CA LEU A 13 21.43 7.18 -8.79
C LEU A 13 22.44 6.21 -9.42
N ALA A 14 23.70 6.21 -8.97
CA ALA A 14 24.74 5.38 -9.56
C ALA A 14 24.26 3.91 -9.59
N GLY A 15 24.11 3.35 -10.80
CA GLY A 15 23.62 1.99 -11.01
C GLY A 15 22.09 1.80 -11.05
N GLY A 16 21.29 2.74 -10.53
CA GLY A 16 19.82 2.68 -10.54
C GLY A 16 19.28 1.38 -9.91
N ILE A 17 18.14 0.87 -10.41
CA ILE A 17 17.60 -0.44 -9.98
C ILE A 17 18.57 -1.61 -10.26
N MET A 18 19.48 -1.45 -11.22
CA MET A 18 20.45 -2.48 -11.59
C MET A 18 21.59 -2.63 -10.57
N ALA A 19 21.71 -1.71 -9.61
CA ALA A 19 22.64 -1.80 -8.48
C ALA A 19 21.92 -2.04 -7.14
N TRP A 20 20.63 -2.34 -7.16
CA TRP A 20 19.84 -2.66 -5.97
C TRP A 20 19.93 -4.16 -5.66
N ASP A 21 20.55 -4.49 -4.52
CA ASP A 21 20.68 -5.87 -4.00
C ASP A 21 19.61 -6.23 -2.93
N GLY A 22 18.61 -5.38 -2.72
CA GLY A 22 17.49 -5.62 -1.79
C GLY A 22 16.26 -6.23 -2.47
N LEU A 23 15.14 -6.35 -1.74
CA LEU A 23 13.89 -6.79 -2.35
C LEU A 23 13.43 -5.77 -3.40
N THR A 24 13.14 -6.25 -4.61
CA THR A 24 12.39 -5.47 -5.60
C THR A 24 10.90 -5.65 -5.34
N ALA A 25 10.08 -4.63 -5.63
CA ALA A 25 8.63 -4.75 -5.49
C ALA A 25 8.16 -5.99 -6.28
N PRO A 26 7.68 -7.04 -5.60
CA PRO A 26 7.34 -8.29 -6.26
C PRO A 26 5.97 -8.14 -6.92
N GLY A 27 5.88 -8.67 -8.14
CA GLY A 27 4.65 -8.68 -8.92
C GLY A 27 4.77 -7.95 -10.24
N THR A 28 3.85 -8.24 -11.15
CA THR A 28 3.71 -7.42 -12.36
C THR A 28 3.23 -6.03 -11.95
N ALA A 29 3.36 -5.03 -12.83
CA ALA A 29 2.69 -3.72 -12.67
C ALA A 29 1.15 -3.82 -12.47
N THR A 30 0.61 -5.04 -12.54
CA THR A 30 -0.79 -5.41 -12.44
C THR A 30 -1.14 -6.27 -11.21
N GLN A 31 -0.23 -6.47 -10.26
CA GLN A 31 -0.59 -7.13 -9.00
C GLN A 31 -1.51 -6.19 -8.20
N GLY A 32 -2.70 -6.67 -7.80
CA GLY A 32 -3.82 -5.83 -7.33
C GLY A 32 -4.69 -5.21 -8.44
N LEU A 33 -4.24 -5.20 -9.71
CA LEU A 33 -5.04 -4.68 -10.84
C LEU A 33 -6.10 -5.65 -11.38
N GLY A 34 -6.03 -6.94 -11.06
CA GLY A 34 -7.11 -7.87 -11.40
C GLY A 34 -8.46 -7.48 -10.78
N LEU A 35 -8.43 -6.65 -9.72
CA LEU A 35 -9.59 -6.22 -8.94
C LEU A 35 -10.35 -5.05 -9.57
N VAL A 36 -9.73 -4.31 -10.50
CA VAL A 36 -10.29 -3.07 -11.06
C VAL A 36 -10.23 -3.11 -12.59
N SER A 37 -11.33 -3.49 -13.22
CA SER A 37 -11.51 -3.49 -14.68
C SER A 37 -11.63 -2.07 -15.26
N GLY A 38 -11.86 -1.07 -14.40
CA GLY A 38 -12.10 0.32 -14.77
C GLY A 38 -13.53 0.61 -15.19
N LYS A 39 -14.46 -0.35 -15.04
CA LYS A 39 -15.89 -0.23 -15.30
C LYS A 39 -16.72 -0.21 -14.01
N GLU A 40 -16.07 -0.35 -12.86
CA GLU A 40 -16.69 -0.32 -11.55
C GLU A 40 -17.31 1.05 -11.27
N ASP A 41 -18.44 1.05 -10.56
CA ASP A 41 -18.94 2.28 -9.97
C ASP A 41 -18.08 2.70 -8.78
N LYS A 42 -18.23 3.94 -8.35
CA LYS A 42 -17.39 4.54 -7.30
C LYS A 42 -17.52 3.81 -5.96
N ALA A 43 -18.73 3.41 -5.61
CA ALA A 43 -19.00 2.72 -4.37
C ALA A 43 -18.25 1.39 -4.33
N ARG A 44 -18.26 0.63 -5.44
CA ARG A 44 -17.50 -0.61 -5.56
C ARG A 44 -15.99 -0.38 -5.48
N LEU A 45 -15.46 0.68 -6.09
CA LEU A 45 -14.05 1.06 -5.98
C LEU A 45 -13.65 1.32 -4.51
N LEU A 46 -14.49 2.03 -3.75
CA LEU A 46 -14.25 2.32 -2.34
C LEU A 46 -14.32 1.06 -1.46
N VAL A 47 -15.21 0.11 -1.78
CA VAL A 47 -15.26 -1.20 -1.09
C VAL A 47 -13.98 -2.00 -1.35
N ILE A 48 -13.43 -1.96 -2.57
CA ILE A 48 -12.16 -2.63 -2.88
C ILE A 48 -11.00 -1.98 -2.10
N ALA A 49 -10.91 -0.66 -2.09
CA ALA A 49 -9.89 0.06 -1.30
C ALA A 49 -9.99 -0.30 0.19
N LEU A 50 -11.20 -0.30 0.75
CA LEU A 50 -11.43 -0.66 2.15
C LEU A 50 -10.93 -2.08 2.48
N GLY A 51 -11.15 -3.02 1.56
CA GLY A 51 -10.65 -4.40 1.71
C GLY A 51 -9.13 -4.51 1.70
N LEU A 52 -8.47 -3.72 0.84
CA LEU A 52 -7.02 -3.67 0.77
C LEU A 52 -6.42 -3.11 2.06
N GLU A 53 -6.94 -1.98 2.54
CA GLU A 53 -6.51 -1.37 3.82
C GLU A 53 -6.71 -2.32 5.00
N ALA A 54 -7.88 -2.97 5.09
CA ALA A 54 -8.16 -3.94 6.14
C ALA A 54 -7.21 -5.15 6.08
N GLY A 55 -6.94 -5.64 4.87
CA GLY A 55 -5.99 -6.72 4.61
C GLY A 55 -4.56 -6.35 4.99
N LEU A 56 -4.10 -5.13 4.69
CA LEU A 56 -2.78 -4.63 5.10
C LEU A 56 -2.68 -4.45 6.61
N GLY A 57 -3.73 -3.95 7.27
CA GLY A 57 -3.79 -3.90 8.72
C GLY A 57 -3.65 -5.29 9.35
N GLN A 58 -4.30 -6.31 8.78
CA GLN A 58 -4.15 -7.70 9.22
C GLN A 58 -2.73 -8.23 8.96
N PHE A 59 -2.17 -7.95 7.78
CA PHE A 59 -0.82 -8.32 7.39
C PHE A 59 0.20 -7.82 8.42
N TYR A 60 0.18 -6.53 8.77
CA TYR A 60 1.15 -5.98 9.72
C TYR A 60 0.96 -6.51 11.15
N ARG A 61 -0.29 -6.73 11.60
CA ARG A 61 -0.55 -7.37 12.91
C ARG A 61 0.09 -8.76 12.98
N GLN A 62 -0.17 -9.62 11.99
CA GLN A 62 0.41 -10.96 11.92
C GLN A 62 1.94 -10.94 11.71
N ALA A 63 2.45 -10.00 10.91
CA ALA A 63 3.89 -9.82 10.74
C ALA A 63 4.59 -9.51 12.07
N GLY A 64 3.99 -8.66 12.91
CA GLY A 64 4.50 -8.35 14.24
C GLY A 64 4.75 -9.61 15.09
N GLU A 65 3.83 -10.56 15.07
CA GLU A 65 3.93 -11.84 15.81
C GLU A 65 5.10 -12.72 15.33
N ARG A 66 5.48 -12.61 14.05
CA ARG A 66 6.51 -13.44 13.40
C ARG A 66 7.91 -12.82 13.41
N SER A 67 8.02 -11.55 13.76
CA SER A 67 9.25 -10.78 13.67
C SER A 67 10.34 -11.25 14.66
N GLY A 68 11.59 -11.17 14.20
CA GLY A 68 12.78 -11.56 14.95
C GLY A 68 13.32 -10.49 15.90
N SER A 69 12.83 -9.24 15.83
CA SER A 69 13.33 -8.13 16.65
C SER A 69 12.21 -7.26 17.21
N GLN A 70 12.44 -6.66 18.39
CA GLN A 70 11.46 -5.75 19.02
C GLN A 70 11.18 -4.52 18.14
N ARG A 71 12.21 -3.97 17.49
CA ARG A 71 12.04 -2.82 16.58
C ARG A 71 11.10 -3.14 15.42
N ALA A 72 11.22 -4.34 14.83
CA ALA A 72 10.30 -4.78 13.78
C ALA A 72 8.86 -4.96 14.31
N ARG A 73 8.67 -5.47 15.53
CA ARG A 73 7.34 -5.54 16.18
C ARG A 73 6.71 -4.17 16.32
N ASP A 74 7.47 -3.22 16.86
CA ASP A 74 6.98 -1.87 17.11
C ASP A 74 6.65 -1.15 15.80
N LEU A 75 7.44 -1.37 14.75
CA LEU A 75 7.14 -0.83 13.42
C LEU A 75 5.88 -1.46 12.82
N CYS A 76 5.72 -2.78 12.89
CA CYS A 76 4.48 -3.46 12.46
C CYS A 76 3.24 -2.91 13.18
N GLN A 77 3.31 -2.68 14.49
CA GLN A 77 2.19 -2.11 15.25
C GLN A 77 1.84 -0.70 14.76
N ARG A 78 2.85 0.15 14.50
CA ARG A 78 2.62 1.49 13.95
C ARG A 78 1.99 1.44 12.55
N LEU A 79 2.48 0.58 11.67
CA LEU A 79 1.93 0.41 10.32
C LEU A 79 0.48 -0.10 10.38
N ALA A 80 0.18 -1.10 11.21
CA ALA A 80 -1.20 -1.56 11.39
C ALA A 80 -2.17 -0.46 11.89
N MET A 81 -1.69 0.50 12.68
CA MET A 81 -2.49 1.64 13.10
C MET A 81 -2.69 2.68 11.99
N VAL A 82 -1.75 2.81 11.06
CA VAL A 82 -1.89 3.64 9.86
C VAL A 82 -3.01 3.08 8.98
N GLU A 83 -2.97 1.78 8.67
CA GLU A 83 -4.00 1.16 7.82
C GLU A 83 -5.41 1.23 8.42
N GLN A 84 -5.53 1.21 9.76
CA GLN A 84 -6.84 1.44 10.39
C GLN A 84 -7.37 2.85 10.11
N ARG A 85 -6.51 3.88 10.08
CA ARG A 85 -6.94 5.24 9.74
C ARG A 85 -7.33 5.35 8.28
N HIS A 86 -6.62 4.67 7.38
CA HIS A 86 -7.01 4.59 5.98
C HIS A 86 -8.37 3.92 5.81
N CYS A 87 -8.63 2.80 6.51
CA CYS A 87 -9.95 2.17 6.56
C CYS A 87 -11.04 3.17 6.96
N ASP A 88 -10.80 3.98 8.00
CA ASP A 88 -11.78 4.95 8.49
C ASP A 88 -12.02 6.09 7.47
N GLN A 89 -10.96 6.58 6.83
CA GLN A 89 -11.03 7.58 5.77
C GLN A 89 -11.80 7.05 4.55
N VAL A 90 -11.45 5.87 4.04
CA VAL A 90 -12.11 5.24 2.88
C VAL A 90 -13.58 4.95 3.18
N TYR A 91 -13.88 4.47 4.39
CA TYR A 91 -15.27 4.26 4.81
C TYR A 91 -16.07 5.55 4.89
N GLY A 92 -15.47 6.65 5.37
CA GLY A 92 -16.09 7.98 5.34
C GLY A 92 -16.45 8.44 3.92
N LEU A 93 -15.58 8.17 2.94
CA LEU A 93 -15.87 8.43 1.52
C LEU A 93 -17.00 7.57 0.99
N TYR A 94 -17.03 6.29 1.38
CA TYR A 94 -18.12 5.38 1.00
C TYR A 94 -19.46 5.90 1.51
N LEU A 95 -19.55 6.28 2.79
CA LEU A 95 -20.79 6.81 3.36
C LEU A 95 -21.20 8.15 2.74
N TRP A 96 -20.24 8.96 2.28
CA TRP A 96 -20.58 10.19 1.55
C TRP A 96 -21.28 9.88 0.21
N GLU A 97 -20.80 8.88 -0.52
CA GLU A 97 -21.44 8.42 -1.77
C GLU A 97 -22.72 7.61 -1.53
N ARG A 98 -22.79 6.87 -0.41
CA ARG A 98 -23.88 5.96 -0.01
C ARG A 98 -24.24 6.16 1.48
N PRO A 99 -24.98 7.23 1.83
CA PRO A 99 -25.27 7.57 3.23
C PRO A 99 -26.00 6.48 4.02
N ASP A 100 -26.88 5.72 3.35
CA ASP A 100 -27.64 4.61 3.94
C ASP A 100 -26.96 3.25 3.72
N GLY A 101 -25.65 3.26 3.45
CA GLY A 101 -24.88 2.05 3.17
C GLY A 101 -24.60 1.18 4.41
N PRO A 102 -24.08 -0.04 4.19
CA PRO A 102 -23.71 -0.96 5.27
C PRO A 102 -22.59 -0.44 6.18
N GLY A 103 -22.45 -1.08 7.35
CA GLY A 103 -21.35 -0.80 8.29
C GLY A 103 -19.97 -1.17 7.72
N GLN A 104 -18.91 -0.54 8.24
CA GLN A 104 -17.53 -0.75 7.78
C GLN A 104 -17.12 -2.24 7.81
N GLU A 105 -17.41 -2.96 8.90
CA GLU A 105 -17.10 -4.40 9.02
C GLU A 105 -17.82 -5.24 7.97
N GLU A 106 -19.07 -4.91 7.65
CA GLU A 106 -19.85 -5.61 6.63
C GLU A 106 -19.27 -5.36 5.23
N LEU A 107 -18.85 -4.13 4.95
CA LEU A 107 -18.19 -3.80 3.68
C LEU A 107 -16.82 -4.46 3.55
N VAL A 108 -16.04 -4.56 4.63
CA VAL A 108 -14.79 -5.32 4.64
C VAL A 108 -15.08 -6.80 4.34
N ALA A 109 -16.10 -7.41 4.95
CA ALA A 109 -16.49 -8.78 4.63
C ALA A 109 -16.89 -8.95 3.15
N GLN A 110 -17.68 -8.01 2.61
CA GLN A 110 -18.05 -8.00 1.19
C GLN A 110 -16.82 -7.83 0.27
N SER A 111 -15.84 -7.03 0.70
CA SER A 111 -14.60 -6.83 -0.06
C SER A 111 -13.79 -8.12 -0.16
N HIS A 112 -13.79 -8.97 0.89
CA HIS A 112 -13.12 -10.27 0.84
C HIS A 112 -13.71 -11.15 -0.25
N ASP A 113 -15.03 -11.16 -0.43
CA ASP A 113 -15.67 -11.91 -1.52
C ASP A 113 -15.31 -11.37 -2.91
N LEU A 114 -15.06 -10.06 -3.03
CA LEU A 114 -14.64 -9.40 -4.26
C LEU A 114 -13.15 -9.61 -4.58
N VAL A 115 -12.30 -9.69 -3.55
CA VAL A 115 -10.85 -9.83 -3.67
C VAL A 115 -10.43 -11.30 -3.81
N MET A 116 -11.23 -12.23 -3.29
CA MET A 116 -10.96 -13.67 -3.38
C MET A 116 -11.03 -14.24 -4.81
N GLU A 117 -11.68 -13.54 -5.76
CA GLU A 117 -11.48 -13.80 -7.21
C GLU A 117 -10.19 -13.13 -7.71
N GLY A 118 -9.02 -13.61 -7.26
CA GLY A 118 -7.71 -13.28 -7.84
C GLY A 118 -6.67 -12.63 -6.90
N GLY A 119 -6.99 -12.42 -5.62
CA GLY A 119 -6.06 -11.90 -4.61
C GLY A 119 -5.20 -12.98 -3.92
N GLU A 120 -3.99 -12.61 -3.52
CA GLU A 120 -3.12 -13.42 -2.64
C GLU A 120 -3.65 -13.35 -1.20
N LYS A 121 -3.70 -14.48 -0.48
CA LYS A 121 -4.09 -14.48 0.94
C LYS A 121 -3.01 -13.82 1.80
N VAL A 122 -3.41 -13.19 2.90
CA VAL A 122 -2.48 -12.53 3.84
C VAL A 122 -1.37 -13.48 4.29
N GLU A 123 -1.70 -14.73 4.61
CA GLU A 123 -0.73 -15.74 5.04
C GLU A 123 0.31 -16.06 3.94
N GLN A 124 -0.14 -16.12 2.68
CA GLN A 124 0.74 -16.36 1.53
C GLN A 124 1.67 -15.17 1.28
N ALA A 125 1.13 -13.95 1.35
CA ALA A 125 1.92 -12.73 1.24
C ALA A 125 2.95 -12.63 2.37
N LEU A 126 2.58 -13.03 3.59
CA LEU A 126 3.45 -13.07 4.76
C LEU A 126 4.60 -14.08 4.61
N GLU A 127 4.33 -15.29 4.11
CA GLU A 127 5.40 -16.27 3.83
C GLU A 127 6.37 -15.77 2.76
N ARG A 128 5.85 -15.09 1.73
CA ARG A 128 6.62 -14.59 0.59
C ARG A 128 7.45 -13.35 0.90
N LEU A 129 6.86 -12.37 1.60
CA LEU A 129 7.49 -11.06 1.86
C LEU A 129 8.28 -11.03 3.16
N LEU A 130 7.78 -11.68 4.21
CA LEU A 130 8.29 -11.55 5.58
C LEU A 130 8.40 -12.94 6.23
N PRO A 131 9.38 -13.78 5.83
CA PRO A 131 9.56 -15.10 6.41
C PRO A 131 9.81 -15.04 7.92
N GLN A 132 9.62 -16.17 8.61
CA GLN A 132 9.72 -16.24 10.07
C GLN A 132 11.07 -15.68 10.57
N GLY A 133 11.02 -14.81 11.59
CA GLY A 133 12.22 -14.21 12.17
C GLY A 133 12.80 -13.06 11.35
N PHE A 134 12.05 -12.48 10.41
CA PHE A 134 12.49 -11.31 9.66
C PHE A 134 12.92 -10.16 10.59
N GLY A 135 13.93 -9.42 10.16
CA GLY A 135 14.44 -8.24 10.85
C GLY A 135 13.82 -6.93 10.35
N GLU A 136 14.20 -5.83 10.98
CA GLU A 136 13.69 -4.49 10.68
C GLU A 136 13.92 -4.06 9.23
N ARG A 137 15.09 -4.38 8.65
CA ARG A 137 15.39 -4.07 7.25
C ARG A 137 14.42 -4.73 6.27
N ALA A 138 14.16 -6.03 6.43
CA ALA A 138 13.24 -6.76 5.56
C ALA A 138 11.81 -6.20 5.66
N LEU A 139 11.39 -5.80 6.86
CA LEU A 139 10.11 -5.12 7.08
C LEU A 139 10.02 -3.79 6.32
N LEU A 140 11.06 -2.96 6.42
CA LEU A 140 11.12 -1.67 5.73
C LEU A 140 11.08 -1.85 4.20
N GLU A 141 11.84 -2.81 3.66
CA GLU A 141 11.83 -3.10 2.21
C GLU A 141 10.42 -3.55 1.75
N ALA A 142 9.76 -4.43 2.51
CA ALA A 142 8.41 -4.89 2.20
C ALA A 142 7.38 -3.75 2.30
N ALA A 143 7.41 -2.97 3.38
CA ALA A 143 6.51 -1.84 3.59
C ALA A 143 6.65 -0.80 2.47
N MET A 144 7.88 -0.41 2.11
CA MET A 144 8.11 0.51 0.98
C MET A 144 7.55 -0.03 -0.34
N GLY A 145 7.65 -1.35 -0.59
CA GLY A 145 7.06 -1.99 -1.76
C GLY A 145 5.53 -1.91 -1.78
N ILE A 146 4.89 -2.12 -0.63
CA ILE A 146 3.42 -2.05 -0.45
C ILE A 146 2.92 -0.61 -0.64
N GLU A 147 3.56 0.35 0.02
CA GLU A 147 3.21 1.78 -0.04
C GLU A 147 3.31 2.35 -1.47
N ALA A 148 4.32 1.90 -2.23
CA ALA A 148 4.44 2.25 -3.64
C ALA A 148 3.29 1.68 -4.50
N GLN A 149 2.79 0.49 -4.17
CA GLN A 149 1.65 -0.12 -4.85
C GLN A 149 0.34 0.59 -4.49
N ALA A 150 0.13 0.94 -3.21
CA ALA A 150 -1.03 1.71 -2.74
C ALA A 150 -1.06 3.10 -3.42
N LEU A 151 0.07 3.80 -3.45
CA LEU A 151 0.23 5.07 -4.16
C LEU A 151 -0.21 4.98 -5.63
N ASP A 152 0.29 4.00 -6.39
CA ASP A 152 -0.05 3.83 -7.80
C ASP A 152 -1.54 3.45 -7.99
N LEU A 153 -2.09 2.63 -7.10
CA LEU A 153 -3.51 2.29 -7.12
C LEU A 153 -4.39 3.54 -6.91
N TYR A 154 -4.14 4.32 -5.86
CA TYR A 154 -4.94 5.49 -5.53
C TYR A 154 -4.87 6.59 -6.60
N LEU A 155 -3.69 6.83 -7.18
CA LEU A 155 -3.56 7.72 -8.33
C LEU A 155 -4.42 7.24 -9.50
N ARG A 156 -4.39 5.96 -9.86
CA ARG A 156 -5.20 5.42 -10.97
C ARG A 156 -6.69 5.46 -10.68
N MET A 157 -7.12 5.17 -9.46
CA MET A 157 -8.53 5.27 -9.06
C MET A 157 -9.01 6.72 -9.13
N SER A 158 -8.23 7.68 -8.62
CA SER A 158 -8.57 9.10 -8.68
C SER A 158 -8.76 9.59 -10.12
N HIS A 159 -7.94 9.12 -11.07
CA HIS A 159 -8.05 9.45 -12.49
C HIS A 159 -9.32 8.89 -13.17
N LYS A 160 -9.95 7.86 -12.59
CA LYS A 160 -11.19 7.26 -13.12
C LYS A 160 -12.47 7.94 -12.60
N LEU A 161 -12.37 8.76 -11.56
CA LEU A 161 -13.52 9.43 -10.95
C LEU A 161 -13.82 10.77 -11.63
N ALA A 162 -15.09 10.97 -12.01
CA ALA A 162 -15.57 12.21 -12.64
C ALA A 162 -15.99 13.32 -11.65
N GLN A 163 -16.14 13.02 -10.35
CA GLN A 163 -16.51 14.03 -9.34
C GLN A 163 -15.27 14.53 -8.60
N ASP A 164 -15.24 15.84 -8.35
CA ASP A 164 -14.07 16.51 -7.78
C ASP A 164 -13.73 16.07 -6.36
N GLN A 165 -14.72 15.84 -5.49
CA GLN A 165 -14.47 15.58 -4.08
C GLN A 165 -13.94 14.17 -3.80
N ALA A 166 -14.57 13.11 -4.33
CA ALA A 166 -14.06 11.74 -4.19
C ALA A 166 -12.71 11.54 -4.89
N ARG A 167 -12.51 12.22 -6.04
CA ARG A 167 -11.20 12.28 -6.70
C ARG A 167 -10.14 12.93 -5.81
N GLN A 168 -10.47 14.05 -5.18
CA GLN A 168 -9.55 14.74 -4.26
C GLN A 168 -9.18 13.83 -3.09
N ALA A 169 -10.14 13.16 -2.47
CA ALA A 169 -9.87 12.31 -1.33
C ALA A 169 -8.98 11.10 -1.65
N LEU A 170 -9.18 10.45 -2.82
CA LEU A 170 -8.24 9.41 -3.29
C LEU A 170 -6.87 10.00 -3.61
N HIS A 171 -6.81 11.24 -4.10
CA HIS A 171 -5.54 11.92 -4.31
C HIS A 171 -4.83 12.23 -2.99
N ASP A 172 -5.58 12.59 -1.95
CA ASP A 172 -5.06 12.85 -0.61
C ASP A 172 -4.49 11.55 0.00
N LEU A 173 -5.21 10.42 -0.09
CA LEU A 173 -4.70 9.09 0.27
C LEU A 173 -3.37 8.78 -0.47
N ALA A 174 -3.33 9.01 -1.78
CA ALA A 174 -2.09 8.87 -2.54
C ALA A 174 -0.95 9.78 -2.01
N GLN A 175 -1.24 11.00 -1.55
CA GLN A 175 -0.22 11.85 -0.94
C GLN A 175 0.23 11.34 0.43
N GLU A 176 -0.66 10.71 1.20
CA GLU A 176 -0.32 10.04 2.46
C GLU A 176 0.68 8.89 2.22
N GLU A 177 0.43 8.01 1.24
CA GLU A 177 1.38 6.91 0.93
C GLU A 177 2.72 7.41 0.44
N LYS A 178 2.72 8.52 -0.32
CA LYS A 178 3.97 9.18 -0.70
C LYS A 178 4.74 9.71 0.51
N ALA A 179 4.04 10.21 1.52
CA ALA A 179 4.65 10.66 2.77
C ALA A 179 5.18 9.46 3.59
N HIS A 180 4.44 8.35 3.63
CA HIS A 180 4.90 7.09 4.24
C HIS A 180 6.17 6.58 3.58
N LEU A 181 6.23 6.51 2.25
CA LEU A 181 7.44 6.15 1.50
C LEU A 181 8.65 7.00 1.89
N LYS A 182 8.45 8.31 2.05
CA LYS A 182 9.53 9.22 2.48
C LYS A 182 9.98 8.91 3.91
N ALA A 183 9.05 8.65 4.82
CA ALA A 183 9.35 8.33 6.21
C ALA A 183 10.08 6.97 6.33
N LEU A 184 9.60 5.94 5.63
CA LEU A 184 10.21 4.62 5.58
C LEU A 184 11.59 4.67 4.93
N GLY A 185 11.79 5.47 3.89
CA GLY A 185 13.10 5.70 3.28
C GLY A 185 14.10 6.32 4.25
N ALA A 186 13.67 7.27 5.09
CA ALA A 186 14.53 7.83 6.14
C ALA A 186 14.89 6.80 7.23
N LEU A 187 13.95 5.92 7.60
CA LEU A 187 14.23 4.80 8.52
C LEU A 187 15.18 3.77 7.91
N MET A 188 15.05 3.47 6.61
CA MET A 188 15.95 2.56 5.89
C MET A 188 17.39 3.04 5.90
N GLU A 189 17.61 4.35 5.72
CA GLU A 189 18.95 4.95 5.78
C GLU A 189 19.57 4.75 7.17
N GLN A 190 18.79 4.94 8.24
CA GLN A 190 19.27 4.73 9.61
C GLN A 190 19.66 3.26 9.85
N VAL A 191 18.80 2.31 9.44
CA VAL A 191 19.05 0.87 9.61
C VAL A 191 20.25 0.41 8.78
N SER A 192 20.49 1.03 7.63
CA SER A 192 21.61 0.71 6.74
C SER A 192 22.96 1.25 7.23
N GLN A 193 22.97 2.26 8.11
CA GLN A 193 24.18 2.81 8.73
C GLN A 193 24.57 2.09 10.04
N GLU A 194 23.65 1.34 10.65
CA GLU A 194 23.87 0.58 11.89
C GLU A 194 24.41 -0.86 11.67
N GLY A 195 24.43 -1.35 10.42
CA GLY A 195 24.89 -2.69 10.03
C GLY A 195 26.25 -2.69 9.35
#